data_AF-A0A0C2H0V5-F1
#
_entry.id   AF-A0A0C2H0V5-F1
#
_cell.length_a   1.000
_cell.length_b   1.000
_cell.length_c   1.000
_cell.angle_alpha   90.00
_cell.angle_beta   90.00
_cell.angle_gamma   90.00
#
_symmetry.space_group_name_H-M   'P 1'
#
loop_
_entity.id
_entity.type
_entity.pdbx_description
1 polymer ?
#
loop_
_entity_poly.entity_id
_entity_poly.type
_entity_poly.pdbx_seq_one_letter_code
_entity_poly.pdbx_strand_id
1 'polypeptide(L)'
;MTHQLLSASQEYFPETTVTVFRMIQLLLLALVPVCISVREQSIAVKGRLLCGEQPAANVRVKLWEEDTGPDPDDLLDAGYTNSNGEFQLQGGTIETTPIDPVLKIYHDCNDVTGFLSVPKPGSRKVRFSLPDKYISDGMVPKKVMDIGVINLEVEFEKEGREFIVD
;
A
#
# COMPACT_ATOMS: atom_id res chain seq x y z
N MET A 1 -10.37 71.66 -44.34
CA MET A 1 -10.87 70.26 -44.28
C MET A 1 -9.66 69.36 -44.10
N THR A 2 -9.19 69.21 -42.87
CA THR A 2 -7.99 68.44 -42.49
C THR A 2 -8.45 67.10 -41.93
N HIS A 3 -8.25 66.02 -42.69
CA HIS A 3 -8.42 64.67 -42.18
C HIS A 3 -7.12 64.25 -41.48
N GLN A 4 -7.14 64.18 -40.15
CA GLN A 4 -6.12 63.48 -39.37
C GLN A 4 -6.41 61.98 -39.43
N LEU A 5 -5.45 61.21 -39.94
CA LEU A 5 -5.39 59.76 -39.78
C LEU A 5 -4.90 59.46 -38.37
N LEU A 6 -5.72 58.80 -37.54
CA LEU A 6 -5.25 58.14 -36.33
C LEU A 6 -4.48 56.88 -36.72
N SER A 7 -3.16 56.91 -36.61
CA SER A 7 -2.35 55.69 -36.55
C SER A 7 -2.54 55.04 -35.18
N ALA A 8 -3.20 53.88 -35.14
CA ALA A 8 -3.21 53.03 -33.96
C ALA A 8 -1.75 52.65 -33.63
N SER A 9 -1.30 52.94 -32.41
CA SER A 9 -0.05 52.43 -31.87
C SER A 9 -0.17 50.92 -31.72
N GLN A 10 0.29 50.17 -32.72
CA GLN A 10 0.36 48.72 -32.63
C GLN A 10 1.50 48.39 -31.65
N GLU A 11 1.14 47.86 -30.48
CA GLU A 11 2.11 47.40 -29.49
C GLU A 11 2.97 46.29 -30.10
N TYR A 12 4.22 46.63 -30.45
CA TYR A 12 5.19 45.67 -30.97
C TYR A 12 5.74 44.85 -29.81
N PHE A 13 5.13 43.70 -29.54
CA PHE A 13 5.67 42.73 -28.59
C PHE A 13 6.87 42.02 -29.22
N PRO A 14 8.05 42.01 -28.56
CA PRO A 14 9.27 41.47 -29.15
C PRO A 14 9.18 39.94 -29.32
N GLU A 15 9.64 39.39 -30.44
CA GLU A 15 9.59 37.95 -30.75
C GLU A 15 10.17 37.04 -29.65
N THR A 16 11.16 37.55 -28.92
CA THR A 16 11.73 36.88 -27.73
C THR A 16 10.69 36.65 -26.64
N THR A 17 9.80 37.60 -26.38
CA THR A 17 8.72 37.41 -25.38
C THR A 17 7.73 36.34 -25.83
N VAL A 18 7.32 36.34 -27.11
CA VAL A 18 6.42 35.32 -27.68
C VAL A 18 7.03 33.92 -27.59
N THR A 19 8.33 33.81 -27.85
CA THR A 19 9.07 32.54 -27.78
C THR A 19 9.16 32.03 -26.34
N VAL A 20 9.46 32.91 -25.37
CA VAL A 20 9.49 32.57 -23.93
C VAL A 20 8.12 32.11 -23.44
N PHE A 21 7.04 32.82 -23.80
CA PHE A 21 5.67 32.41 -23.43
C PHE A 21 5.30 31.04 -24.03
N ARG A 22 5.69 30.75 -25.27
CA ARG A 22 5.51 29.42 -25.88
C ARG A 22 6.31 28.33 -25.19
N MET A 23 7.54 28.60 -24.77
CA MET A 23 8.36 27.63 -24.01
C MET A 23 7.77 27.36 -22.62
N ILE A 24 7.23 28.38 -21.96
CA ILE A 24 6.54 28.23 -20.67
C ILE A 24 5.25 27.42 -20.84
N GLN A 25 4.45 27.69 -21.88
CA GLN A 25 3.28 26.86 -22.22
C GLN A 25 3.67 25.42 -22.55
N LEU A 26 4.76 25.25 -23.31
CA LEU A 26 5.59 24.04 -23.51
C LEU A 26 5.73 23.20 -22.24
N LEU A 27 6.41 23.82 -21.28
CA LEU A 27 6.81 23.23 -20.02
C LEU A 27 5.61 22.92 -19.13
N LEU A 28 4.62 23.82 -19.07
CA LEU A 28 3.39 23.61 -18.30
C LEU A 28 2.57 22.44 -18.87
N LEU A 29 2.41 22.32 -20.19
CA LEU A 29 1.74 21.18 -20.81
C LEU A 29 2.46 19.86 -20.54
N ALA A 30 3.80 19.88 -20.46
CA ALA A 30 4.61 18.71 -20.16
C ALA A 30 4.53 18.27 -18.68
N LEU A 31 4.20 19.20 -17.76
CA LEU A 31 4.10 18.93 -16.33
C LEU A 31 2.69 18.47 -15.89
N VAL A 32 1.65 18.79 -16.66
CA VAL A 32 0.26 18.37 -16.39
C VAL A 32 0.10 16.84 -16.19
N PRO A 33 0.73 15.95 -16.99
CA PRO A 33 0.60 14.51 -16.82
C PRO A 33 1.17 13.97 -15.50
N VAL A 34 2.18 14.65 -14.93
CA VAL A 34 2.83 14.21 -13.68
C VAL A 34 1.87 14.30 -12.49
N CYS A 35 0.96 15.28 -12.50
CA CYS A 35 -0.01 15.47 -11.42
C CYS A 35 -1.18 14.47 -11.46
N ILE A 36 -1.38 13.73 -12.56
CA ILE A 36 -2.55 12.84 -12.76
C ILE A 36 -2.24 11.40 -12.31
N SER A 37 -0.98 11.09 -12.00
CA SER A 37 -0.55 9.73 -11.67
C SER A 37 -0.74 9.37 -10.21
N VAL A 38 -0.85 10.34 -9.30
CA VAL A 38 -0.96 10.10 -7.86
C VAL A 38 -2.38 9.68 -7.48
N ARG A 39 -2.53 8.53 -6.83
CA ARG A 39 -3.82 7.94 -6.45
C ARG A 39 -3.84 7.59 -4.98
N GLU A 40 -4.89 8.01 -4.29
CA GLU A 40 -5.22 7.43 -2.99
C GLU A 40 -5.81 6.03 -3.19
N GLN A 41 -5.25 5.05 -2.51
CA GLN A 41 -5.68 3.67 -2.60
C GLN A 41 -5.73 3.04 -1.22
N SER A 42 -6.64 2.10 -1.02
CA SER A 42 -6.82 1.45 0.27
C SER A 42 -7.31 0.02 0.16
N ILE A 43 -7.01 -0.78 1.18
CA ILE A 43 -7.45 -2.16 1.30
C ILE A 43 -7.80 -2.52 2.74
N ALA A 44 -8.75 -3.42 2.90
CA ALA A 44 -9.11 -4.02 4.18
C ALA A 44 -9.13 -5.55 4.06
N VAL A 45 -8.66 -6.22 5.10
CA VAL A 45 -8.60 -7.68 5.19
C VAL A 45 -9.07 -8.14 6.56
N LYS A 46 -9.78 -9.26 6.60
CA LYS A 46 -10.16 -9.95 7.84
C LYS A 46 -10.02 -11.45 7.68
N GLY A 47 -9.93 -12.15 8.80
CA GLY A 47 -9.89 -13.61 8.83
C GLY A 47 -9.83 -14.16 10.24
N ARG A 48 -9.67 -15.48 10.32
CA ARG A 48 -9.54 -16.21 11.58
C ARG A 48 -8.39 -17.20 11.53
N LEU A 49 -7.57 -17.22 12.57
CA LEU A 49 -6.40 -18.08 12.68
C LEU A 49 -6.63 -19.18 13.72
N LEU A 50 -6.22 -20.39 13.38
CA LEU A 50 -6.22 -21.55 14.27
C LEU A 50 -4.79 -22.06 14.48
N CYS A 51 -4.57 -22.70 15.62
CA CYS A 51 -3.42 -23.55 15.87
C CYS A 51 -3.96 -24.92 16.27
N GLY A 52 -4.05 -25.80 15.29
CA GLY A 52 -4.79 -27.06 15.40
C GLY A 52 -6.27 -26.81 15.52
N GLU A 53 -6.88 -27.41 16.54
CA GLU A 53 -8.32 -27.26 16.78
C GLU A 53 -8.66 -25.98 17.56
N GLN A 54 -7.65 -25.29 18.10
CA GLN A 54 -7.85 -24.14 18.97
C GLN A 54 -7.72 -22.81 18.20
N PRO A 55 -8.50 -21.78 18.58
CA PRO A 55 -8.26 -20.43 18.11
C PRO A 55 -6.86 -19.94 18.45
N ALA A 56 -6.14 -19.40 17.46
CA ALA A 56 -4.83 -18.82 17.67
C ALA A 56 -4.98 -17.36 18.11
N ALA A 57 -5.10 -17.14 19.41
CA ALA A 57 -5.20 -15.82 20.01
C ALA A 57 -3.85 -15.12 20.13
N ASN A 58 -3.86 -13.78 20.14
CA ASN A 58 -2.69 -12.94 20.31
C ASN A 58 -1.57 -13.19 19.28
N VAL A 59 -1.95 -13.56 18.05
CA VAL A 59 -1.05 -13.70 16.91
C VAL A 59 -0.88 -12.34 16.25
N ARG A 60 0.37 -11.90 16.04
CA ARG A 60 0.65 -10.61 15.40
C ARG A 60 0.39 -10.71 13.90
N VAL A 61 -0.42 -9.79 13.39
CA VAL A 61 -0.71 -9.61 11.96
C VAL A 61 -0.31 -8.20 11.54
N LYS A 62 0.27 -8.08 10.34
CA LYS A 62 0.66 -6.78 9.76
C LYS A 62 0.19 -6.74 8.30
N LEU A 63 -0.43 -5.64 7.90
CA LEU A 63 -0.79 -5.34 6.52
C LEU A 63 0.26 -4.38 5.98
N TRP A 64 0.99 -4.82 4.97
CA TRP A 64 2.05 -4.06 4.32
C TRP A 64 1.66 -3.72 2.90
N GLU A 65 2.22 -2.63 2.42
CA GLU A 65 2.41 -2.36 1.02
C GLU A 65 3.85 -2.68 0.66
N GLU A 66 4.07 -3.59 -0.30
CA GLU A 66 5.40 -3.99 -0.74
C GLU A 66 5.50 -3.84 -2.26
N ASP A 67 5.74 -2.61 -2.73
CA ASP A 67 5.95 -2.37 -4.15
C ASP A 67 7.34 -2.89 -4.59
N THR A 68 7.47 -3.24 -5.86
CA THR A 68 8.78 -3.47 -6.52
C THR A 68 9.38 -2.18 -7.11
N GLY A 69 8.69 -1.05 -6.92
CA GLY A 69 9.01 0.30 -7.34
C GLY A 69 10.07 1.04 -6.51
N PRO A 70 10.23 2.36 -6.74
CA PRO A 70 11.22 3.20 -6.06
C PRO A 70 10.80 3.69 -4.66
N ASP A 71 9.53 3.51 -4.29
CA ASP A 71 8.94 3.82 -3.01
C ASP A 71 9.28 2.75 -1.95
N PRO A 72 9.46 3.13 -0.67
CA PRO A 72 9.76 2.18 0.39
C PRO A 72 8.51 1.43 0.83
N ASP A 73 8.66 0.14 1.18
CA ASP A 73 7.58 -0.66 1.78
C ASP A 73 6.91 0.08 2.97
N ASP A 74 5.59 0.25 2.89
CA ASP A 74 4.81 0.96 3.91
C ASP A 74 4.04 -0.01 4.81
N LEU A 75 4.11 0.21 6.13
CA LEU A 75 3.22 -0.47 7.08
C LEU A 75 1.86 0.24 7.08
N LEU A 76 0.84 -0.39 6.49
CA LEU A 76 -0.51 0.17 6.41
C LEU A 76 -1.27 0.02 7.74
N ASP A 77 -1.18 -1.16 8.37
CA ASP A 77 -1.85 -1.43 9.64
C ASP A 77 -1.22 -2.65 10.35
N ALA A 78 -1.37 -2.72 11.68
CA ALA A 78 -0.89 -3.84 12.47
C ALA A 78 -1.81 -4.09 13.67
N GLY A 79 -1.96 -5.37 14.03
CA GLY A 79 -2.80 -5.76 15.15
C GLY A 79 -2.54 -7.18 15.62
N TYR A 80 -3.38 -7.64 16.52
CA TYR A 80 -3.32 -8.98 17.06
C TYR A 80 -4.67 -9.67 16.91
N THR A 81 -4.65 -10.99 16.71
CA THR A 81 -5.89 -11.77 16.77
C THR A 81 -6.51 -11.73 18.16
N ASN A 82 -7.84 -11.68 18.21
CA ASN A 82 -8.60 -11.73 19.46
C ASN A 82 -8.63 -13.16 20.05
N SER A 83 -9.38 -13.37 21.14
CA SER A 83 -9.53 -14.69 21.79
C SER A 83 -10.17 -15.76 20.90
N ASN A 84 -10.91 -15.36 19.86
CA ASN A 84 -11.50 -16.26 18.88
C ASN A 84 -10.57 -16.51 17.67
N GLY A 85 -9.35 -15.97 17.71
CA GLY A 85 -8.38 -16.04 16.61
C GLY A 85 -8.70 -15.09 15.46
N GLU A 86 -9.68 -14.19 15.61
CA GLU A 86 -10.13 -13.31 14.53
C GLU A 86 -9.30 -12.01 14.51
N PHE A 87 -9.09 -11.48 13.30
CA PHE A 87 -8.47 -10.19 13.09
C PHE A 87 -9.16 -9.43 11.95
N GLN A 88 -8.98 -8.11 11.96
CA GLN A 88 -9.33 -7.23 10.86
C GLN A 88 -8.31 -6.09 10.82
N LEU A 89 -7.76 -5.83 9.64
CA LEU A 89 -6.81 -4.76 9.37
C LEU A 89 -7.30 -3.93 8.19
N GLN A 90 -6.96 -2.65 8.19
CA GLN A 90 -7.22 -1.76 7.06
C GLN A 90 -6.22 -0.60 7.01
N GLY A 91 -5.86 -0.20 5.80
CA GLY A 91 -5.07 1.01 5.60
C GLY A 91 -5.15 1.51 4.18
N GLY A 92 -4.57 2.69 3.97
CA GLY A 92 -4.47 3.30 2.66
C GLY A 92 -3.20 4.12 2.56
N THR A 93 -2.71 4.24 1.33
CA THR A 93 -1.51 5.00 0.97
C THR A 93 -1.75 5.77 -0.32
N ILE A 94 -0.81 6.63 -0.68
CA ILE A 94 -0.83 7.47 -1.86
C ILE A 94 0.25 6.98 -2.81
N GLU A 95 -0.15 6.26 -3.86
CA GLU A 95 0.78 5.66 -4.81
C GLU A 95 0.53 6.08 -6.26
N THR A 96 1.57 5.97 -7.08
CA THR A 96 1.46 6.25 -8.52
C THR A 96 1.02 5.03 -9.34
N THR A 97 1.26 3.85 -8.79
CA THR A 97 0.92 2.50 -9.28
C THR A 97 -0.19 1.91 -8.41
N PRO A 98 -0.92 0.87 -8.88
CA PRO A 98 -1.73 0.06 -7.98
C PRO A 98 -0.90 -0.46 -6.82
N ILE A 99 -1.46 -0.41 -5.61
CA ILE A 99 -0.79 -0.95 -4.42
C ILE A 99 -0.65 -2.48 -4.52
N ASP A 100 0.44 -3.05 -4.00
CA ASP A 100 0.82 -4.46 -3.85
C ASP A 100 0.67 -4.94 -2.38
N PRO A 101 -0.57 -5.12 -1.89
CA PRO A 101 -0.83 -5.37 -0.48
C PRO A 101 -0.45 -6.79 -0.05
N VAL A 102 0.29 -6.89 1.06
CA VAL A 102 0.75 -8.15 1.65
C VAL A 102 0.35 -8.27 3.12
N LEU A 103 -0.40 -9.32 3.44
CA LEU A 103 -0.67 -9.73 4.82
C LEU A 103 0.48 -10.61 5.33
N LYS A 104 1.08 -10.19 6.44
CA LYS A 104 2.12 -10.95 7.17
C LYS A 104 1.56 -11.43 8.50
N ILE A 105 1.71 -12.71 8.79
CA ILE A 105 1.28 -13.33 10.04
C ILE A 105 2.51 -13.90 10.75
N TYR A 106 2.67 -13.52 12.02
CA TYR A 106 3.79 -13.90 12.87
C TYR A 106 3.29 -14.79 14.01
N HIS A 107 3.71 -16.04 14.05
CA HIS A 107 3.17 -17.02 15.01
C HIS A 107 4.21 -18.02 15.50
N ASP A 108 3.93 -18.58 16.68
CA ASP A 108 4.76 -19.61 17.31
C ASP A 108 4.00 -20.95 17.42
N CYS A 109 2.93 -21.13 16.62
CA CYS A 109 2.16 -22.37 16.57
C CYS A 109 3.07 -23.57 16.24
N ASN A 110 3.07 -24.57 17.14
CA ASN A 110 3.96 -25.74 17.11
C ASN A 110 5.46 -25.40 16.97
N ASP A 111 5.89 -24.20 17.40
CA ASP A 111 7.25 -23.70 17.13
C ASP A 111 8.24 -23.94 18.28
N VAL A 112 8.39 -25.21 18.65
CA VAL A 112 9.31 -25.65 19.70
C VAL A 112 10.43 -26.52 19.15
N THR A 113 11.54 -26.64 19.88
CA THR A 113 12.59 -27.61 19.62
C THR A 113 12.18 -28.99 20.16
N GLY A 114 12.55 -30.06 19.46
CA GLY A 114 12.23 -31.43 19.87
C GLY A 114 12.93 -31.88 21.16
N PHE A 115 13.97 -31.17 21.60
CA PHE A 115 14.64 -31.40 22.88
C PHE A 115 14.13 -30.39 23.90
N LEU A 116 13.31 -30.86 24.86
CA LEU A 116 12.75 -30.09 25.98
C LEU A 116 11.67 -29.04 25.64
N SER A 117 11.08 -29.06 24.43
CA SER A 117 9.98 -28.15 24.05
C SER A 117 10.32 -26.67 24.23
N VAL A 118 11.58 -26.30 23.96
CA VAL A 118 12.04 -24.90 24.10
C VAL A 118 11.58 -24.10 22.87
N PRO A 119 10.96 -22.91 23.05
CA PRO A 119 10.59 -22.06 21.92
C PRO A 119 11.80 -21.70 21.06
N LYS A 120 11.66 -21.74 19.74
CA LYS A 120 12.72 -21.28 18.84
C LYS A 120 12.82 -19.74 18.91
N PRO A 121 14.01 -19.14 18.78
CA PRO A 121 14.14 -17.69 18.74
C PRO A 121 13.40 -17.08 17.54
N GLY A 122 12.70 -15.97 17.75
CA GLY A 122 11.87 -15.32 16.72
C GLY A 122 10.61 -16.12 16.39
N SER A 123 9.73 -15.55 15.57
CA SER A 123 8.45 -16.17 15.19
C SER A 123 8.47 -16.66 13.76
N ARG A 124 7.71 -17.73 13.47
CA ARG A 124 7.40 -18.14 12.08
C ARG A 124 6.65 -16.99 11.40
N LYS A 125 7.00 -16.70 10.15
CA LYS A 125 6.40 -15.62 9.35
C LYS A 125 5.89 -16.17 8.03
N VAL A 126 4.57 -16.14 7.85
CA VAL A 126 3.93 -16.43 6.56
C VAL A 126 3.47 -15.13 5.91
N ARG A 127 3.51 -15.08 4.57
CA ARG A 127 3.17 -13.93 3.73
C ARG A 127 2.08 -14.32 2.73
N PHE A 128 1.05 -13.49 2.60
CA PHE A 128 -0.02 -13.64 1.62
C PHE A 128 -0.21 -12.35 0.85
N SER A 129 0.02 -12.38 -0.47
CA SER A 129 -0.38 -11.28 -1.35
C SER A 129 -1.90 -11.24 -1.45
N LEU A 130 -2.48 -10.05 -1.27
CA LEU A 130 -3.92 -9.86 -1.34
C LEU A 130 -4.31 -9.46 -2.77
N PRO A 131 -5.40 -10.01 -3.35
CA PRO A 131 -5.76 -9.72 -4.73
C PRO A 131 -6.19 -8.27 -4.96
N ASP A 132 -5.72 -7.67 -6.05
CA ASP A 132 -5.95 -6.28 -6.45
C ASP A 132 -7.43 -5.92 -6.55
N LYS A 133 -8.29 -6.91 -6.85
CA LYS A 133 -9.75 -6.72 -6.88
C LYS A 133 -10.34 -6.27 -5.54
N TYR A 134 -9.60 -6.29 -4.44
CA TYR A 134 -10.00 -5.76 -3.13
C TYR A 134 -9.45 -4.36 -2.82
N ILE A 135 -8.59 -3.81 -3.68
CA ILE A 135 -8.15 -2.41 -3.62
C ILE A 135 -9.32 -1.49 -3.98
N SER A 136 -9.43 -0.39 -3.24
CA SER A 136 -10.44 0.65 -3.41
C SER A 136 -9.78 2.00 -3.69
N ASP A 137 -10.37 2.80 -4.58
CA ASP A 137 -9.97 4.20 -4.74
C ASP A 137 -10.36 5.02 -3.50
N GLY A 138 -9.43 5.84 -3.01
CA GLY A 138 -9.52 6.67 -1.81
C GLY A 138 -8.89 6.05 -0.58
N MET A 139 -8.66 6.85 0.46
CA MET A 139 -8.02 6.42 1.72
C MET A 139 -8.84 5.45 2.59
N VAL A 140 -10.11 5.20 2.26
CA VAL A 140 -11.01 4.33 3.03
C VAL A 140 -11.47 3.15 2.19
N PRO A 141 -11.21 1.89 2.61
CA PRO A 141 -11.61 0.71 1.85
C PRO A 141 -13.13 0.62 1.71
N LYS A 142 -13.60 0.32 0.49
CA LYS A 142 -15.03 0.15 0.18
C LYS A 142 -15.49 -1.31 0.30
N LYS A 143 -14.55 -2.23 0.40
CA LYS A 143 -14.75 -3.68 0.48
C LYS A 143 -13.67 -4.29 1.36
N VAL A 144 -14.03 -5.39 2.01
CA VAL A 144 -13.14 -6.12 2.91
C VAL A 144 -12.91 -7.51 2.32
N MET A 145 -11.65 -7.90 2.17
CA MET A 145 -11.28 -9.27 1.82
C MET A 145 -11.44 -10.17 3.03
N ASP A 146 -12.27 -11.21 2.92
CA ASP A 146 -12.35 -12.28 3.92
C ASP A 146 -11.46 -13.44 3.45
N ILE A 147 -10.35 -13.69 4.16
CA ILE A 147 -9.45 -14.81 3.84
C ILE A 147 -9.93 -16.14 4.43
N GLY A 148 -11.05 -16.13 5.17
CA GLY A 148 -11.60 -17.31 5.83
C GLY A 148 -10.78 -17.73 7.05
N VAL A 149 -10.64 -19.05 7.21
CA VAL A 149 -9.95 -19.66 8.35
C VAL A 149 -8.63 -20.28 7.88
N ILE A 150 -7.53 -19.91 8.53
CA ILE A 150 -6.19 -20.46 8.26
C ILE A 150 -5.70 -21.19 9.50
N ASN A 151 -5.32 -22.46 9.35
CA ASN A 151 -4.65 -23.22 10.42
C ASN A 151 -3.13 -23.11 10.27
N LEU A 152 -2.49 -22.57 11.29
CA LEU A 152 -1.05 -22.25 11.35
C LEU A 152 -0.17 -23.47 11.68
N GLU A 153 -0.76 -24.66 11.90
CA GLU A 153 -0.01 -25.92 11.97
C GLU A 153 0.60 -26.32 10.62
N VAL A 154 0.00 -25.85 9.53
CA VAL A 154 0.50 -26.12 8.18
C VAL A 154 1.87 -25.45 8.02
N GLU A 155 2.79 -26.16 7.35
CA GLU A 155 4.06 -25.60 6.91
C GLU A 155 3.86 -24.97 5.52
N PHE A 156 4.13 -23.67 5.41
CA PHE A 156 3.97 -22.93 4.15
C PHE A 156 5.28 -22.93 3.37
N GLU A 157 5.25 -23.14 2.04
CA GLU A 157 6.43 -23.35 1.19
C GLU A 157 7.50 -22.22 1.25
N LYS A 158 7.11 -21.02 1.67
CA LYS A 158 7.99 -19.85 1.80
C LYS A 158 7.92 -19.20 3.19
N GLU A 159 7.61 -19.99 4.21
CA GLU A 159 7.60 -19.52 5.57
C GLU A 159 9.01 -19.12 6.02
N GLY A 160 9.12 -17.89 6.54
CA GLY A 160 10.36 -17.37 7.10
C GLY A 160 10.36 -17.39 8.63
N ARG A 161 11.39 -16.79 9.21
CA ARG A 161 11.49 -16.54 10.65
C ARG A 161 12.01 -15.13 10.89
N GLU A 162 11.39 -14.40 11.81
CA GLU A 162 11.76 -13.02 12.10
C GLU A 162 11.52 -12.68 13.58
N PHE A 163 12.38 -11.85 14.17
CA PHE A 163 12.09 -11.23 15.46
C PHE A 163 11.08 -10.11 15.25
N ILE A 164 9.95 -10.17 15.95
CA ILE A 164 8.96 -9.11 15.88
C ILE A 164 9.59 -7.85 16.50
N VAL A 165 9.89 -6.87 15.66
CA VAL A 165 10.23 -5.51 16.08
C VAL A 165 8.97 -4.68 15.91
N ASP A 166 8.57 -4.01 16.99
CA ASP A 166 7.42 -3.12 17.05
C ASP A 166 7.75 -1.72 16.52
#